data_AF-V4TF35-F1
#
_entry.id   AF-V4TF35-F1
#
_cell.length_a   1.000
_cell.length_b   1.000
_cell.length_c   1.000
_cell.angle_alpha   90.00
_cell.angle_beta   90.00
_cell.angle_gamma   90.00
#
_symmetry.space_group_name_H-M   'P 1'
#
loop_
_entity.id
_entity.type
_entity.pdbx_description
1 polymer ?
#
loop_
_entity_poly.entity_id
_entity_poly.type
_entity_poly.pdbx_seq_one_letter_code
_entity_poly.pdbx_strand_id
1 'polypeptide(L)'
;IDPTKYKSITSGYGVLLKEQGAKGLFKGWVPTLLGYSAQGACKYGFYEFFKKYYSDIAGPEYAAKYKTLIYLAGSASAEVIAAVALCPMEAVKVRVQTQPGFARGLADGLPKLVKSEGALGLYKGIVPLWGRQIPYTMMKFASFETIVEMMYKHAIPKPKEQCSKSLQLGVSFAGGYVAGIFCALVSHPADNLVSFLNNSKGASVGDAVKKLGMWGLFTRGLPLRIVMIGTLTGAQWGLYDASKVFFGLPTSGGANAPPAKA
;
A
#
# COMPACT_ATOMS: atom_id res chain seq x y z
N ILE A 1 -21.36 3.79 -6.89
CA ILE A 1 -20.98 5.11 -7.45
C ILE A 1 -21.73 5.25 -8.76
N ASP A 2 -22.48 6.33 -8.92
CA ASP A 2 -23.27 6.56 -10.13
C ASP A 2 -22.35 6.93 -11.31
N PRO A 3 -22.21 6.07 -12.34
CA PRO A 3 -21.33 6.33 -13.48
C PRO A 3 -21.76 7.54 -14.29
N THR A 4 -23.03 7.95 -14.19
CA THR A 4 -23.58 9.09 -14.93
C THR A 4 -23.21 10.43 -14.31
N LYS A 5 -22.98 10.44 -12.98
CA LYS A 5 -22.61 11.62 -12.19
C LYS A 5 -21.11 11.94 -12.24
N TYR A 6 -20.26 10.93 -12.35
CA TYR A 6 -18.80 11.06 -12.34
C TYR A 6 -18.20 10.64 -13.69
N LYS A 7 -18.33 11.51 -14.70
CA LYS A 7 -17.92 11.22 -16.09
C LYS A 7 -16.40 11.26 -16.30
N SER A 8 -15.69 12.05 -15.50
CA SER A 8 -14.22 12.18 -15.53
C SER A 8 -13.69 12.60 -14.16
N ILE A 9 -12.38 12.47 -13.94
CA ILE A 9 -11.74 12.88 -12.68
C ILE A 9 -11.96 14.38 -12.42
N THR A 10 -11.75 15.21 -13.43
CA THR A 10 -11.95 16.67 -13.32
C THR A 10 -13.41 17.03 -13.07
N SER A 11 -14.34 16.34 -13.73
CA SER A 11 -15.78 16.48 -13.45
C SER A 11 -16.11 16.05 -12.02
N GLY A 12 -15.49 14.98 -11.51
CA GLY A 12 -15.67 14.52 -10.13
C GLY A 12 -15.16 15.52 -9.10
N TYR A 13 -13.99 16.12 -9.31
CA TYR A 13 -13.48 17.20 -8.46
C TYR A 13 -14.42 18.41 -8.46
N GLY A 14 -14.91 18.83 -9.64
CA GLY A 14 -15.84 19.95 -9.76
C GLY A 14 -17.17 19.69 -9.04
N VAL A 15 -17.76 18.50 -9.22
CA VAL A 15 -18.98 18.09 -8.52
C VAL A 15 -18.76 18.02 -7.01
N LEU A 16 -17.63 17.46 -6.55
CA LEU A 16 -17.30 17.36 -5.14
C LEU A 16 -17.13 18.74 -4.49
N LEU A 17 -16.41 19.66 -5.14
CA LEU A 17 -16.25 21.03 -4.66
C LEU A 17 -17.59 21.78 -4.62
N LYS A 18 -18.46 21.57 -5.60
CA LYS A 18 -19.79 22.19 -5.65
C LYS A 18 -20.74 21.64 -4.57
N GLU A 19 -20.69 20.35 -4.28
CA GLU A 19 -21.60 19.68 -3.34
C GLU A 19 -21.12 19.69 -1.88
N GLN A 20 -19.81 19.58 -1.64
CA GLN A 20 -19.23 19.39 -0.31
C GLN A 20 -18.22 20.47 0.09
N GLY A 21 -17.88 21.38 -0.82
CA GLY A 21 -16.87 22.42 -0.61
C GLY A 21 -15.45 21.86 -0.44
N ALA A 22 -14.48 22.75 -0.22
CA ALA A 22 -13.08 22.37 -0.01
C ALA A 22 -12.88 21.47 1.23
N LYS A 23 -13.75 21.58 2.24
CA LYS A 23 -13.72 20.72 3.44
C LYS A 23 -14.12 19.27 3.15
N GLY A 24 -14.87 19.01 2.08
CA GLY A 24 -15.23 17.66 1.64
C GLY A 24 -14.00 16.82 1.25
N LEU A 25 -12.94 17.44 0.73
CA LEU A 25 -11.70 16.77 0.35
C LEU A 25 -10.96 16.15 1.55
N PHE A 26 -11.09 16.75 2.73
CA PHE A 26 -10.44 16.28 3.95
C PHE A 26 -11.35 15.36 4.79
N LYS A 27 -12.52 14.98 4.28
CA LYS A 27 -13.49 14.18 5.03
C LYS A 27 -12.93 12.77 5.30
N GLY A 28 -12.81 12.41 6.57
CA GLY A 28 -12.24 11.12 6.98
C GLY A 28 -10.72 11.07 7.04
N TRP A 29 -10.03 12.22 7.07
CA TRP A 29 -8.56 12.26 7.18
C TRP A 29 -8.03 11.65 8.49
N VAL A 30 -8.68 11.91 9.65
CA VAL A 30 -8.27 11.36 10.95
C VAL A 30 -8.29 9.83 11.00
N PRO A 31 -9.41 9.13 10.65
CA PRO A 31 -9.39 7.68 10.63
C PRO A 31 -8.42 7.13 9.58
N THR A 32 -8.19 7.85 8.48
CA THR A 32 -7.17 7.47 7.50
C THR A 32 -5.77 7.56 8.10
N LEU A 33 -5.42 8.67 8.75
CA LEU A 33 -4.12 8.87 9.38
C LEU A 33 -3.85 7.77 10.41
N LEU A 34 -4.74 7.63 11.40
CA LEU A 34 -4.55 6.66 12.48
C LEU A 34 -4.57 5.22 11.98
N GLY A 35 -5.49 4.89 11.07
CA GLY A 35 -5.61 3.55 10.50
C GLY A 35 -4.36 3.15 9.71
N TYR A 36 -3.89 4.00 8.81
CA TYR A 36 -2.71 3.70 7.99
C TYR A 36 -1.40 3.81 8.78
N SER A 37 -1.32 4.66 9.81
CA SER A 37 -0.19 4.66 10.74
C SER A 37 -0.10 3.35 11.52
N ALA A 38 -1.21 2.88 12.08
CA ALA A 38 -1.27 1.59 12.78
C ALA A 38 -0.97 0.42 11.84
N GLN A 39 -1.59 0.42 10.65
CA GLN A 39 -1.31 -0.57 9.61
C GLN A 39 0.18 -0.57 9.24
N GLY A 40 0.78 0.60 9.03
CA GLY A 40 2.19 0.74 8.68
C GLY A 40 3.10 0.17 9.79
N ALA A 41 2.87 0.57 11.04
CA ALA A 41 3.64 0.08 12.18
C ALA A 41 3.57 -1.46 12.30
N CYS A 42 2.37 -2.03 12.24
CA CYS A 42 2.18 -3.48 12.28
C CYS A 42 2.81 -4.16 11.05
N LYS A 43 2.55 -3.65 9.85
CA LYS A 43 3.02 -4.24 8.60
C LYS A 43 4.54 -4.33 8.55
N TYR A 44 5.25 -3.24 8.83
CA TYR A 44 6.71 -3.25 8.77
C TYR A 44 7.33 -3.96 9.99
N GLY A 45 6.79 -3.77 11.19
CA GLY A 45 7.29 -4.43 12.40
C GLY A 45 7.13 -5.95 12.34
N PHE A 46 5.93 -6.45 12.02
CA PHE A 46 5.69 -7.88 11.91
C PHE A 46 6.35 -8.49 10.69
N TYR A 47 6.54 -7.74 9.59
CA TYR A 47 7.27 -8.25 8.44
C TYR A 47 8.70 -8.62 8.80
N GLU A 48 9.43 -7.76 9.52
CA GLU A 48 10.80 -8.06 9.98
C GLU A 48 10.82 -9.26 10.94
N PHE A 49 9.85 -9.32 11.87
CA PHE A 49 9.71 -10.44 12.79
C PHE A 49 9.47 -11.77 12.05
N PHE A 50 8.47 -11.84 11.17
CA PHE A 50 8.14 -13.07 10.45
C PHE A 50 9.19 -13.47 9.44
N LYS A 51 9.84 -12.50 8.79
CA LYS A 51 10.97 -12.76 7.91
C LYS A 51 12.08 -13.49 8.67
N LYS A 52 12.50 -12.95 9.83
CA LYS A 52 13.51 -13.59 10.67
C LYS A 52 13.04 -14.97 11.16
N TYR A 53 11.83 -15.04 11.71
CA TYR A 53 11.28 -16.28 12.24
C TYR A 53 11.20 -17.41 11.19
N TYR A 54 10.72 -17.11 9.98
CA TYR A 54 10.64 -18.09 8.90
C TYR A 54 12.01 -18.43 8.30
N SER A 55 12.96 -17.47 8.25
CA SER A 55 14.34 -17.75 7.87
C SER A 55 15.05 -18.65 8.88
N ASP A 56 14.85 -18.42 10.18
CA ASP A 56 15.45 -19.21 11.26
C ASP A 56 14.93 -20.66 11.24
N ILE A 57 13.62 -20.84 10.96
CA ILE A 57 13.01 -22.17 10.80
C ILE A 57 13.52 -22.90 9.54
N ALA A 58 13.68 -22.17 8.43
CA ALA A 58 14.15 -22.76 7.18
C ALA A 58 15.64 -23.20 7.27
N GLY A 59 16.43 -22.53 8.11
CA GLY A 59 17.87 -22.73 8.18
C GLY A 59 18.62 -22.01 7.05
N PRO A 60 19.94 -21.79 7.18
CA PRO A 60 20.71 -20.86 6.34
C PRO A 60 20.74 -21.23 4.85
N GLU A 61 20.79 -22.53 4.50
CA GLU A 61 20.78 -22.97 3.09
C GLU A 61 19.41 -22.73 2.42
N TYR A 62 18.32 -23.11 3.08
CA TYR A 62 16.97 -22.96 2.53
C TYR A 62 16.46 -21.53 2.61
N ALA A 63 16.93 -20.74 3.59
CA ALA A 63 16.64 -19.31 3.66
C ALA A 63 17.17 -18.56 2.43
N ALA A 64 18.36 -18.92 1.94
CA ALA A 64 18.90 -18.37 0.70
C ALA A 64 18.15 -18.89 -0.54
N LYS A 65 17.86 -20.19 -0.58
CA LYS A 65 17.19 -20.83 -1.74
C LYS A 65 15.73 -20.38 -1.92
N TYR A 66 15.00 -20.21 -0.82
CA TYR A 66 13.56 -19.87 -0.81
C TYR A 66 13.28 -18.47 -0.26
N LYS A 67 14.26 -17.57 -0.32
CA LYS A 67 14.17 -16.18 0.15
C LYS A 67 12.86 -15.51 -0.25
N THR A 68 12.50 -15.56 -1.53
CA THR A 68 11.27 -14.95 -2.05
C THR A 68 10.01 -15.53 -1.41
N LEU A 69 9.93 -16.86 -1.22
CA LEU A 69 8.77 -17.50 -0.60
C LEU A 69 8.64 -17.16 0.88
N ILE A 70 9.77 -17.15 1.61
CA ILE A 70 9.84 -16.74 3.02
C ILE A 70 9.35 -15.30 3.16
N TYR A 71 9.72 -14.43 2.23
CA TYR A 71 9.38 -13.01 2.29
C TYR A 71 7.91 -12.78 1.91
N LEU A 72 7.40 -13.53 0.94
CA LEU A 72 5.98 -13.57 0.61
C LEU A 72 5.15 -14.03 1.82
N ALA A 73 5.54 -15.14 2.44
CA ALA A 73 4.88 -15.65 3.65
C ALA A 73 4.94 -14.64 4.80
N GLY A 74 6.12 -14.06 5.06
CA GLY A 74 6.30 -13.04 6.10
C GLY A 74 5.44 -11.80 5.87
N SER A 75 5.37 -11.34 4.63
CA SER A 75 4.55 -10.19 4.25
C SER A 75 3.04 -10.48 4.34
N ALA A 76 2.61 -11.69 4.00
CA ALA A 76 1.22 -12.11 4.12
C ALA A 76 0.79 -12.18 5.60
N SER A 77 1.60 -12.83 6.45
CA SER A 77 1.34 -12.94 7.89
C SER A 77 1.31 -11.56 8.57
N ALA A 78 2.24 -10.68 8.21
CA ALA A 78 2.25 -9.30 8.73
C ALA A 78 1.00 -8.52 8.31
N GLU A 79 0.58 -8.65 7.05
CA GLU A 79 -0.59 -7.94 6.53
C GLU A 79 -1.91 -8.44 7.13
N VAL A 80 -2.02 -9.73 7.46
CA VAL A 80 -3.19 -10.27 8.16
C VAL A 80 -3.41 -9.52 9.48
N ILE A 81 -2.35 -9.37 10.28
CA ILE A 81 -2.40 -8.66 11.57
C ILE A 81 -2.61 -7.16 11.37
N ALA A 82 -1.90 -6.56 10.40
CA ALA A 82 -2.03 -5.13 10.10
C ALA A 82 -3.45 -4.76 9.65
N ALA A 83 -4.11 -5.64 8.89
CA ALA A 83 -5.48 -5.44 8.45
C ALA A 83 -6.49 -5.53 9.61
N VAL A 84 -6.22 -6.31 10.67
CA VAL A 84 -7.04 -6.30 11.90
C VAL A 84 -6.98 -4.93 12.57
N ALA A 85 -5.79 -4.31 12.63
CA ALA A 85 -5.63 -2.97 13.19
C ALA A 85 -6.28 -1.88 12.31
N LEU A 86 -6.23 -2.04 10.98
CA LEU A 86 -6.81 -1.09 10.02
C LEU A 86 -8.34 -1.16 9.95
N CYS A 87 -8.92 -2.36 10.06
CA CYS A 87 -10.32 -2.62 9.72
C CYS A 87 -11.31 -1.69 10.45
N PRO A 88 -11.20 -1.45 11.78
CA PRO A 88 -12.09 -0.52 12.48
C PRO A 88 -12.04 0.91 11.94
N MET A 89 -10.84 1.39 11.61
CA MET A 89 -10.62 2.74 11.11
C MET A 89 -11.16 2.89 9.69
N GLU A 90 -10.95 1.90 8.84
CA GLU A 90 -11.49 1.88 7.47
C GLU A 90 -13.03 1.79 7.49
N ALA A 91 -13.61 1.02 8.40
CA ALA A 91 -15.07 0.93 8.57
C ALA A 91 -15.69 2.29 8.91
N VAL A 92 -15.11 3.02 9.87
CA VAL A 92 -15.58 4.37 10.23
C VAL A 92 -15.36 5.36 9.08
N LYS A 93 -14.18 5.35 8.45
CA LYS A 93 -13.86 6.21 7.31
C LYS A 93 -14.86 6.02 6.17
N VAL A 94 -15.15 4.77 5.76
CA VAL A 94 -16.10 4.47 4.69
C VAL A 94 -17.48 5.03 5.03
N ARG A 95 -17.96 4.86 6.27
CA ARG A 95 -19.25 5.43 6.69
C ARG A 95 -19.27 6.95 6.66
N VAL A 96 -18.23 7.58 7.21
CA VAL A 96 -18.07 9.04 7.20
C VAL A 96 -18.05 9.59 5.77
N GLN A 97 -17.38 8.90 4.83
CA GLN A 97 -17.25 9.36 3.44
C GLN A 97 -18.50 9.07 2.59
N THR A 98 -19.17 7.94 2.81
CA THR A 98 -20.28 7.48 1.94
C THR A 98 -21.67 7.85 2.45
N GLN A 99 -21.83 8.13 3.75
CA GLN A 99 -23.13 8.47 4.36
C GLN A 99 -23.12 9.93 4.84
N PRO A 100 -23.71 10.86 4.06
CA PRO A 100 -23.92 12.23 4.52
C PRO A 100 -24.69 12.26 5.84
N GLY A 101 -24.23 13.05 6.82
CA GLY A 101 -24.87 13.17 8.12
C GLY A 101 -24.56 12.07 9.16
N PHE A 102 -23.90 10.96 8.78
CA PHE A 102 -23.57 9.88 9.73
C PHE A 102 -22.65 10.35 10.87
N ALA A 103 -21.49 10.92 10.52
CA ALA A 103 -20.53 11.44 11.48
C ALA A 103 -19.60 12.49 10.86
N ARG A 104 -19.00 13.34 11.70
CA ARG A 104 -18.04 14.38 11.34
C ARG A 104 -16.62 13.84 11.25
N GLY A 105 -16.30 12.77 11.98
CA GLY A 105 -14.99 12.13 11.98
C GLY A 105 -14.95 10.84 12.80
N LEU A 106 -13.76 10.46 13.24
CA LEU A 106 -13.56 9.24 14.02
C LEU A 106 -14.21 9.31 15.41
N ALA A 107 -14.07 10.45 16.10
CA ALA A 107 -14.51 10.61 17.49
C ALA A 107 -16.02 10.43 17.67
N ASP A 108 -16.84 10.91 16.73
CA ASP A 108 -18.29 10.71 16.76
C ASP A 108 -18.76 9.53 15.90
N GLY A 109 -17.98 9.11 14.90
CA GLY A 109 -18.31 7.99 14.02
C GLY A 109 -18.10 6.62 14.64
N LEU A 110 -17.03 6.42 15.42
CA LEU A 110 -16.73 5.12 16.04
C LEU A 110 -17.81 4.72 17.07
N PRO A 111 -18.19 5.57 18.05
CA PRO A 111 -19.23 5.21 19.02
C PRO A 111 -20.59 4.96 18.36
N LYS A 112 -20.94 5.75 17.33
CA LYS A 112 -22.19 5.55 16.56
C LYS A 112 -22.20 4.21 15.85
N LEU A 113 -21.09 3.83 15.20
CA LEU A 113 -20.98 2.58 14.47
C LEU A 113 -21.05 1.37 15.41
N VAL A 114 -20.35 1.44 16.55
CA VAL A 114 -20.41 0.39 17.59
C VAL A 114 -21.82 0.28 18.17
N LYS A 115 -22.51 1.41 18.42
CA LYS A 115 -23.88 1.41 18.92
C LYS A 115 -24.87 0.82 17.91
N SER A 116 -24.68 1.07 16.61
CA SER A 116 -25.59 0.60 15.57
C SER A 116 -25.37 -0.86 15.16
N GLU A 117 -24.13 -1.35 15.17
CA GLU A 117 -23.78 -2.67 14.60
C GLU A 117 -22.99 -3.59 15.54
N GLY A 118 -22.72 -3.14 16.76
CA GLY A 118 -21.87 -3.83 17.71
C GLY A 118 -20.38 -3.72 17.38
N ALA A 119 -19.54 -4.17 18.31
CA ALA A 119 -18.08 -4.17 18.13
C ALA A 119 -17.64 -5.05 16.95
N LEU A 120 -18.32 -6.18 16.72
CA LEU A 120 -18.07 -7.06 15.57
C LEU A 120 -18.46 -6.41 14.23
N GLY A 121 -19.33 -5.40 14.24
CA GLY A 121 -19.68 -4.60 13.06
C GLY A 121 -18.48 -3.92 12.42
N LEU A 122 -17.46 -3.57 13.21
CA LEU A 122 -16.21 -2.96 12.74
C LEU A 122 -15.38 -3.89 11.83
N TYR A 123 -15.61 -5.20 11.93
CA TYR A 123 -14.84 -6.22 11.21
C TYR A 123 -15.60 -6.87 10.04
N LYS A 124 -16.83 -6.42 9.75
CA LYS A 124 -17.61 -6.94 8.60
C LYS A 124 -16.90 -6.80 7.25
N GLY A 125 -15.98 -5.84 7.14
CA GLY A 125 -15.17 -5.60 5.94
C GLY A 125 -13.80 -6.30 5.92
N ILE A 126 -13.48 -7.17 6.90
CA ILE A 126 -12.12 -7.69 7.03
C ILE A 126 -11.73 -8.65 5.91
N VAL A 127 -12.64 -9.53 5.48
CA VAL A 127 -12.40 -10.47 4.36
C VAL A 127 -12.12 -9.74 3.04
N PRO A 128 -12.97 -8.79 2.59
CA PRO A 128 -12.65 -8.02 1.38
C PRO A 128 -11.42 -7.12 1.56
N LEU A 129 -11.11 -6.68 2.78
CA LEU A 129 -9.88 -5.95 3.08
C LEU A 129 -8.64 -6.83 2.93
N TRP A 130 -8.63 -8.05 3.48
CA TRP A 130 -7.55 -9.02 3.32
C TRP A 130 -7.36 -9.41 1.85
N GLY A 131 -8.46 -9.70 1.14
CA GLY A 131 -8.40 -10.02 -0.29
C GLY A 131 -7.71 -8.94 -1.11
N ARG A 132 -7.82 -7.67 -0.69
CA ARG A 132 -7.17 -6.53 -1.37
C ARG A 132 -5.74 -6.32 -0.89
N GLN A 133 -5.55 -6.27 0.42
CA GLN A 133 -4.30 -5.81 1.03
C GLN A 133 -3.21 -6.88 1.01
N ILE A 134 -3.55 -8.16 1.23
CA ILE A 134 -2.56 -9.24 1.28
C ILE A 134 -1.85 -9.38 -0.07
N PRO A 135 -2.56 -9.53 -1.22
CA PRO A 135 -1.89 -9.60 -2.51
C PRO A 135 -1.11 -8.33 -2.84
N TYR A 136 -1.68 -7.16 -2.54
CA TYR A 136 -0.99 -5.88 -2.74
C TYR A 136 0.33 -5.82 -1.97
N THR A 137 0.32 -6.22 -0.69
CA THR A 137 1.50 -6.22 0.16
C THR A 137 2.53 -7.26 -0.25
N MET A 138 2.10 -8.49 -0.56
CA MET A 138 2.97 -9.54 -1.08
C MET A 138 3.69 -9.09 -2.35
N MET A 139 2.95 -8.53 -3.30
CA MET A 139 3.54 -8.02 -4.55
C MET A 139 4.46 -6.83 -4.29
N LYS A 140 4.05 -5.88 -3.43
CA LYS A 140 4.88 -4.72 -3.07
C LYS A 140 6.23 -5.18 -2.51
N PHE A 141 6.26 -6.10 -1.55
CA PHE A 141 7.51 -6.55 -0.95
C PHE A 141 8.35 -7.40 -1.91
N ALA A 142 7.76 -8.38 -2.61
CA ALA A 142 8.50 -9.21 -3.55
C ALA A 142 9.07 -8.43 -4.74
N SER A 143 8.31 -7.47 -5.27
CA SER A 143 8.77 -6.60 -6.36
C SER A 143 9.81 -5.59 -5.86
N PHE A 144 9.59 -4.97 -4.71
CA PHE A 144 10.55 -4.03 -4.14
C PHE A 144 11.92 -4.67 -3.95
N GLU A 145 11.98 -5.86 -3.34
CA GLU A 145 13.21 -6.64 -3.14
C GLU A 145 13.96 -6.91 -4.44
N THR A 146 13.27 -7.47 -5.43
CA THR A 146 13.88 -7.86 -6.70
C THR A 146 14.36 -6.64 -7.49
N ILE A 147 13.59 -5.55 -7.48
CA ILE A 147 13.92 -4.30 -8.18
C ILE A 147 15.11 -3.61 -7.51
N VAL A 148 15.13 -3.57 -6.18
CA VAL A 148 16.26 -3.04 -5.41
C VAL A 148 17.53 -3.82 -5.74
N GLU A 149 17.50 -5.15 -5.70
CA GLU A 149 18.65 -5.99 -6.06
C GLU A 149 19.12 -5.76 -7.51
N MET A 150 18.19 -5.64 -8.47
CA MET A 150 18.53 -5.37 -9.87
C MET A 150 19.11 -3.96 -10.06
N MET A 151 18.58 -2.96 -9.36
CA MET A 151 19.04 -1.58 -9.41
C MET A 151 20.45 -1.43 -8.84
N TYR A 152 20.77 -2.11 -7.73
CA TYR A 152 22.14 -2.16 -7.19
C TYR A 152 23.13 -2.88 -8.10
N LYS A 153 22.70 -3.94 -8.80
CA LYS A 153 23.57 -4.71 -9.70
C LYS A 153 23.84 -4.05 -11.05
N HIS A 154 22.88 -3.30 -11.61
CA HIS A 154 22.97 -2.83 -13.00
C HIS A 154 22.92 -1.30 -13.17
N ALA A 155 22.32 -0.57 -12.23
CA ALA A 155 22.08 0.87 -12.41
C ALA A 155 23.08 1.77 -11.65
N ILE A 156 23.95 1.20 -10.81
CA ILE A 156 24.91 1.96 -10.00
C ILE A 156 26.35 1.60 -10.39
N PRO A 157 26.98 2.36 -11.30
CA PRO A 157 28.39 2.19 -11.68
C PRO A 157 29.39 2.93 -10.77
N LYS A 158 28.94 3.62 -9.70
CA LYS A 158 29.81 4.36 -8.77
C LYS A 158 29.41 4.19 -7.30
N PRO A 159 30.37 4.07 -6.35
CA PRO A 159 30.08 4.00 -4.93
C PRO A 159 29.35 5.26 -4.46
N LYS A 160 28.30 5.02 -3.68
CA LYS A 160 27.33 5.99 -3.16
C LYS A 160 27.96 7.19 -2.42
N GLU A 161 29.16 6.99 -1.87
CA GLU A 161 29.94 7.98 -1.12
C GLU A 161 30.37 9.19 -1.96
N GLN A 162 30.35 9.10 -3.30
CA GLN A 162 30.77 10.18 -4.20
C GLN A 162 29.61 11.04 -4.75
N CYS A 163 28.36 10.72 -4.43
CA CYS A 163 27.18 11.45 -4.92
C CYS A 163 26.76 12.56 -3.94
N SER A 164 26.36 13.73 -4.47
CA SER A 164 25.80 14.81 -3.65
C SER A 164 24.51 14.37 -2.94
N LYS A 165 24.22 14.93 -1.76
CA LYS A 165 23.01 14.60 -0.97
C LYS A 165 21.72 14.76 -1.79
N SER A 166 21.63 15.81 -2.61
CA SER A 166 20.48 16.06 -3.49
C SER A 166 20.34 15.01 -4.60
N LEU A 167 21.46 14.53 -5.15
CA LEU A 167 21.46 13.46 -6.14
C LEU A 167 21.05 12.12 -5.53
N GLN A 168 21.52 11.82 -4.31
CA GLN A 168 21.11 10.62 -3.58
C GLN A 168 19.60 10.61 -3.30
N LEU A 169 19.03 11.74 -2.86
CA LEU A 169 17.58 11.86 -2.64
C LEU A 169 16.79 11.75 -3.95
N GLY A 170 17.28 12.35 -5.04
CA GLY A 170 16.67 12.24 -6.37
C GLY A 170 16.68 10.80 -6.90
N VAL A 171 17.78 10.08 -6.71
CA VAL A 171 17.89 8.65 -7.07
C VAL A 171 16.96 7.80 -6.23
N SER A 172 16.83 8.05 -4.92
CA SER A 172 15.88 7.34 -4.07
C SER A 172 14.42 7.59 -4.47
N PHE A 173 14.07 8.84 -4.82
CA PHE A 173 12.74 9.16 -5.33
C PHE A 173 12.47 8.48 -6.69
N ALA A 174 13.40 8.60 -7.64
CA ALA A 174 13.26 8.01 -8.97
C ALA A 174 13.21 6.47 -8.92
N GLY A 175 14.07 5.85 -8.10
CA GLY A 175 14.06 4.42 -7.84
C GLY A 175 12.75 3.97 -7.19
N GLY A 176 12.26 4.72 -6.20
CA GLY A 176 10.94 4.48 -5.59
C GLY A 176 9.79 4.63 -6.59
N TYR A 177 9.88 5.59 -7.52
CA TYR A 177 8.87 5.80 -8.56
C TYR A 177 8.84 4.64 -9.55
N VAL A 178 10.00 4.24 -10.10
CA VAL A 178 10.11 3.08 -11.03
C VAL A 178 9.66 1.79 -10.35
N ALA A 179 10.05 1.57 -9.10
CA ALA A 179 9.56 0.43 -8.31
C ALA A 179 8.04 0.47 -8.12
N GLY A 180 7.48 1.67 -7.90
CA GLY A 180 6.04 1.89 -7.82
C GLY A 180 5.31 1.58 -9.13
N ILE A 181 5.88 1.91 -10.28
CA ILE A 181 5.33 1.55 -11.61
C ILE A 181 5.29 0.05 -11.79
N PHE A 182 6.40 -0.65 -11.53
CA PHE A 182 6.44 -2.10 -11.67
C PHE A 182 5.46 -2.79 -10.72
N CYS A 183 5.41 -2.33 -9.46
CA CYS A 183 4.42 -2.80 -8.50
C CYS A 183 2.99 -2.58 -9.01
N ALA A 184 2.70 -1.43 -9.62
CA ALA A 184 1.39 -1.13 -10.18
C ALA A 184 1.05 -2.09 -11.33
N LEU A 185 1.97 -2.34 -12.26
CA LEU A 185 1.77 -3.23 -13.41
C LEU A 185 1.46 -4.67 -12.98
N VAL A 186 2.27 -5.22 -12.06
CA VAL A 186 2.15 -6.63 -11.66
C VAL A 186 0.95 -6.85 -10.73
N SER A 187 0.64 -5.91 -9.85
CA SER A 187 -0.51 -6.03 -8.92
C SER A 187 -1.84 -5.63 -9.54
N HIS A 188 -1.85 -5.11 -10.77
CA HIS A 188 -3.06 -4.56 -11.41
C HIS A 188 -4.20 -5.56 -11.58
N PRO A 189 -3.96 -6.78 -12.10
CA PRO A 189 -5.03 -7.74 -12.34
C PRO A 189 -5.71 -8.21 -11.06
N ALA A 190 -4.91 -8.50 -10.03
CA ALA A 190 -5.40 -8.93 -8.73
C ALA A 190 -6.29 -7.87 -8.06
N ASP A 191 -5.89 -6.62 -8.14
CA ASP A 191 -6.64 -5.51 -7.54
C ASP A 191 -7.91 -5.17 -8.32
N ASN A 192 -7.91 -5.25 -9.66
CA ASN A 192 -9.14 -5.14 -10.45
C ASN A 192 -10.13 -6.27 -10.12
N LEU A 193 -9.61 -7.49 -9.92
CA LEU A 193 -10.42 -8.65 -9.55
C LEU A 193 -11.04 -8.47 -8.17
N VAL A 194 -10.26 -8.09 -7.17
CA VAL A 194 -10.75 -7.86 -5.82
C VAL A 194 -11.72 -6.68 -5.76
N SER A 195 -11.41 -5.59 -6.47
CA SER A 195 -12.30 -4.43 -6.57
C SER A 195 -13.66 -4.80 -7.19
N PHE A 196 -13.67 -5.71 -8.16
CA PHE A 196 -14.91 -6.22 -8.74
C PHE A 196 -15.71 -7.06 -7.75
N LEU A 197 -15.06 -8.00 -7.07
CA LEU A 197 -15.68 -8.86 -6.06
C LEU A 197 -16.26 -8.04 -4.90
N ASN A 198 -15.55 -6.99 -4.48
CA ASN A 198 -16.01 -6.09 -3.43
C ASN A 198 -17.25 -5.28 -3.84
N ASN A 199 -17.39 -4.95 -5.12
CA ASN A 199 -18.54 -4.21 -5.64
C ASN A 199 -19.73 -5.12 -6.05
N SER A 200 -19.49 -6.39 -6.35
CA SER A 200 -20.49 -7.34 -6.83
C SER A 200 -20.70 -8.46 -5.80
N LYS A 201 -21.61 -8.25 -4.84
CA LYS A 201 -21.91 -9.24 -3.80
C LYS A 201 -22.34 -10.58 -4.42
N GLY A 202 -21.66 -11.66 -4.07
CA GLY A 202 -21.95 -13.02 -4.55
C GLY A 202 -21.34 -13.38 -5.91
N ALA A 203 -20.61 -12.47 -6.56
CA ALA A 203 -19.91 -12.78 -7.79
C ALA A 203 -18.66 -13.64 -7.53
N SER A 204 -18.39 -14.58 -8.44
CA SER A 204 -17.18 -15.38 -8.42
C SER A 204 -16.04 -14.70 -9.19
N VAL A 205 -14.82 -15.22 -9.02
CA VAL A 205 -13.65 -14.86 -9.84
C VAL A 205 -13.95 -15.06 -11.34
N GLY A 206 -14.70 -16.12 -11.68
CA GLY A 206 -15.11 -16.41 -13.05
C GLY A 206 -16.04 -15.35 -13.63
N ASP A 207 -16.95 -14.79 -12.81
CA ASP A 207 -17.84 -13.71 -13.22
C ASP A 207 -17.08 -12.39 -13.43
N ALA A 208 -16.04 -12.15 -12.63
CA ALA A 208 -15.14 -11.01 -12.82
C ALA A 208 -14.41 -11.11 -14.17
N VAL A 209 -13.85 -12.27 -14.48
CA VAL A 209 -13.14 -12.52 -15.76
C VAL A 209 -14.10 -12.42 -16.95
N LYS A 210 -15.31 -12.99 -16.84
CA LYS A 210 -16.34 -12.90 -17.89
C LYS A 210 -16.82 -11.47 -18.14
N LYS A 211 -16.98 -10.67 -17.08
CA LYS A 211 -17.57 -9.31 -17.18
C LYS A 211 -16.54 -8.22 -17.46
N LEU A 212 -15.31 -8.36 -16.97
CA LEU A 212 -14.23 -7.41 -17.23
C LEU A 212 -13.41 -7.77 -18.48
N GLY A 213 -13.39 -9.05 -18.85
CA GLY A 213 -12.50 -9.58 -19.87
C GLY A 213 -11.05 -9.66 -19.38
N MET A 214 -10.29 -10.59 -19.95
CA MET A 214 -8.89 -10.78 -19.54
C MET A 214 -8.07 -9.51 -19.81
N TRP A 215 -8.27 -8.87 -20.96
CA TRP A 215 -7.60 -7.60 -21.29
C TRP A 215 -8.03 -6.43 -20.39
N GLY A 216 -9.30 -6.39 -19.99
CA GLY A 216 -9.80 -5.35 -19.08
C GLY A 216 -9.22 -5.47 -17.67
N LEU A 217 -8.94 -6.69 -17.20
CA LEU A 217 -8.25 -6.92 -15.93
C LEU A 217 -6.84 -6.31 -15.90
N PHE A 218 -6.12 -6.30 -17.02
CA PHE A 218 -4.77 -5.72 -17.10
C PHE A 218 -4.74 -4.22 -17.44
N THR A 219 -5.73 -3.69 -18.14
CA THR A 219 -5.64 -2.32 -18.70
C THR A 219 -6.54 -1.30 -17.99
N ARG A 220 -7.66 -1.73 -17.40
CA ARG A 220 -8.66 -0.81 -16.84
C ARG A 220 -8.11 -0.05 -15.65
N GLY A 221 -7.96 1.26 -15.77
CA GLY A 221 -7.47 2.14 -14.70
C GLY A 221 -5.96 2.07 -14.44
N LEU A 222 -5.20 1.35 -15.27
CA LEU A 222 -3.76 1.17 -15.09
C LEU A 222 -2.96 2.50 -15.13
N PRO A 223 -3.19 3.42 -16.08
CA PRO A 223 -2.45 4.68 -16.12
C PRO A 223 -2.62 5.52 -14.84
N LEU A 224 -3.84 5.53 -14.28
CA LEU A 224 -4.13 6.25 -13.03
C LEU A 224 -3.41 5.63 -11.85
N ARG A 225 -3.35 4.30 -11.81
CA ARG A 225 -2.63 3.57 -10.78
C ARG A 225 -1.12 3.76 -10.86
N ILE A 226 -0.56 3.77 -12.08
CA ILE A 226 0.87 4.06 -12.32
C ILE A 226 1.22 5.43 -11.73
N VAL A 227 0.43 6.46 -12.03
CA VAL A 227 0.63 7.80 -11.47
C VAL A 227 0.47 7.78 -9.95
N MET A 228 -0.60 7.17 -9.42
CA MET A 228 -0.85 7.18 -7.98
C MET A 228 0.21 6.42 -7.17
N ILE A 229 0.47 5.15 -7.53
CA ILE A 229 1.40 4.28 -6.80
C ILE A 229 2.85 4.70 -7.04
N GLY A 230 3.20 5.08 -8.28
CA GLY A 230 4.52 5.61 -8.60
C GLY A 230 4.84 6.83 -7.74
N THR A 231 3.97 7.85 -7.77
CA THR A 231 4.21 9.09 -7.00
C THR A 231 4.19 8.85 -5.50
N LEU A 232 3.27 8.02 -5.00
CA LEU A 232 3.18 7.69 -3.57
C LEU A 232 4.41 6.93 -3.08
N THR A 233 4.90 5.97 -3.86
CA THR A 233 6.10 5.19 -3.50
C THR A 233 7.35 6.05 -3.60
N GLY A 234 7.50 6.86 -4.65
CA GLY A 234 8.58 7.82 -4.78
C GLY A 234 8.62 8.82 -3.62
N ALA A 235 7.47 9.39 -3.24
CA ALA A 235 7.37 10.31 -2.11
C ALA A 235 7.68 9.63 -0.77
N GLN A 236 7.21 8.39 -0.54
CA GLN A 236 7.51 7.62 0.67
C GLN A 236 9.02 7.44 0.86
N TRP A 237 9.72 7.02 -0.19
CA TRP A 237 11.16 6.80 -0.13
C TRP A 237 11.96 8.10 -0.08
N GLY A 238 11.54 9.12 -0.84
CA GLY A 238 12.15 10.45 -0.79
C GLY A 238 12.06 11.09 0.59
N LEU A 239 10.90 11.02 1.24
CA LEU A 239 10.70 11.56 2.59
C LEU A 239 11.48 10.76 3.65
N TYR A 240 11.50 9.44 3.51
CA TYR A 240 12.26 8.55 4.40
C TYR A 240 13.76 8.86 4.36
N ASP A 241 14.33 9.00 3.16
CA ASP A 241 15.75 9.30 3.00
C ASP A 241 16.10 10.76 3.33
N ALA A 242 15.20 11.71 3.06
CA ALA A 242 15.38 13.10 3.51
C ALA A 242 15.44 13.17 5.05
N SER A 243 14.60 12.40 5.73
CA SER A 243 14.61 12.30 7.19
C SER A 243 15.93 11.68 7.69
N LYS A 244 16.44 10.63 7.04
CA LYS A 244 17.75 10.05 7.37
C LYS A 244 18.88 11.05 7.22
N VAL A 245 18.92 11.78 6.09
CA VAL A 245 19.94 12.81 5.84
C VAL A 245 19.88 13.92 6.89
N PHE A 246 18.68 14.33 7.32
CA PHE A 246 18.48 15.30 8.39
C PHE A 246 19.07 14.81 9.72
N PHE A 247 18.90 13.53 10.06
CA PHE A 247 19.48 12.91 11.26
C PHE A 247 20.92 12.41 11.09
N GLY A 248 21.59 12.73 9.97
CA GLY A 248 22.98 12.32 9.71
C GLY A 248 23.17 10.84 9.35
N LEU A 249 22.09 10.11 9.07
CA LEU A 249 22.12 8.71 8.65
C LEU A 249 22.28 8.59 7.12
N PRO A 250 22.91 7.51 6.62
CA PRO A 250 23.01 7.25 5.19
C PRO A 250 21.64 6.98 4.58
N THR A 251 21.41 7.46 3.35
CA THR A 251 20.19 7.20 2.57
C THR A 251 20.02 5.70 2.32
N SER A 252 18.84 5.26 1.87
CA SER A 252 18.53 3.84 1.67
C SER A 252 19.27 3.25 0.47
N GLY A 253 19.58 1.96 0.57
CA GLY A 253 20.34 1.22 -0.42
C GLY A 253 21.75 1.80 -0.68
N GLY A 254 22.54 1.86 0.38
CA GLY A 254 23.96 1.58 0.21
C GLY A 254 24.11 0.09 0.50
N ALA A 255 25.01 -0.61 -0.19
CA ALA A 255 25.53 -1.85 0.38
C ALA A 255 26.02 -1.50 1.80
N ASN A 256 25.68 -2.32 2.79
CA ASN A 256 26.23 -2.18 4.13
C ASN A 256 27.73 -1.97 3.99
N ALA A 257 28.28 -0.85 4.48
CA ALA A 257 29.71 -0.76 4.67
C ALA A 257 30.11 -1.99 5.50
N PRO A 258 31.09 -2.81 5.05
CA PRO A 258 31.57 -3.88 5.89
C PRO A 258 31.96 -3.29 7.24
N PRO A 259 31.67 -3.96 8.37
CA PRO A 259 32.14 -3.47 9.66
C PRO A 259 33.64 -3.23 9.55
N ALA A 260 34.07 -2.03 9.94
CA ALA A 260 35.48 -1.69 9.97
C ALA A 260 36.21 -2.79 10.72
N LYS A 261 37.12 -3.49 10.03
CA LYS A 261 38.02 -4.43 10.68
C LYS A 261 38.79 -3.66 11.74
N ALA A 262 38.58 -4.03 13.00
CA ALA A 262 39.41 -3.63 14.13
C ALA A 262 40.84 -4.13 13.94
#